data_AF-A0A1G4BH35-F1
#
_entry.id   AF-A0A1G4BH35-F1
#
_cell.length_a   1.000
_cell.length_b   1.000
_cell.length_c   1.000
_cell.angle_alpha   90.00
_cell.angle_beta   90.00
_cell.angle_gamma   90.00
#
_symmetry.space_group_name_H-M   'P 1'
#
loop_
_entity.id
_entity.type
_entity.pdbx_description
1 polymer ?
#
loop_
_entity_poly.entity_id
_entity_poly.type
_entity_poly.pdbx_seq_one_letter_code
_entity_poly.pdbx_strand_id
1 'polypeptide(L)'
;MAKTFTFQDIPVKSPSFGAMGLSFGMGSKLSLEEAEHVLLQAIELGCTLWDTSIFNQVVYEAGVDEKLLGDFTRKHNVRDKECIEHTIERLGFTPDLYYLHRIDPIANIDALQAENSAFETLHEADGLIEAARELGVAYVAYSPLGHGVIKTLRGGPKFQGKNRYKNKAIVDEIKKLANRKGCSLPQIALARVDAHRMIPIHGTTKTKRLEEKWVSRNVILTE
;
A
#
# COMPACT_ATOMS: atom_id res chain seq x y z
N MET A 1 2.91 6.61 18.92
CA MET A 1 2.66 7.69 17.93
C MET A 1 2.50 7.05 16.56
N ALA A 2 2.07 7.79 15.52
CA ALA A 2 2.26 7.31 14.15
C ALA A 2 3.77 7.12 13.89
N LYS A 3 4.15 6.14 13.06
CA LYS A 3 5.46 6.19 12.41
C LYS A 3 5.37 7.14 11.22
N THR A 4 6.33 8.06 11.16
CA THR A 4 6.55 8.95 10.03
C THR A 4 7.84 8.49 9.35
N PHE A 5 7.73 8.22 8.06
CA PHE A 5 8.82 8.00 7.12
C PHE A 5 9.04 9.30 6.32
N THR A 6 10.09 9.38 5.53
CA THR A 6 10.41 10.56 4.71
C THR A 6 10.77 10.14 3.29
N PHE A 7 10.19 10.81 2.30
CA PHE A 7 10.69 10.83 0.93
C PHE A 7 11.39 12.17 0.73
N GLN A 8 12.72 12.18 0.65
CA GLN A 8 13.53 13.40 0.83
C GLN A 8 13.12 14.16 2.11
N ASP A 9 12.51 15.34 1.99
CA ASP A 9 11.97 16.16 3.09
C ASP A 9 10.45 15.97 3.33
N ILE A 10 9.74 15.23 2.48
CA ILE A 10 8.28 15.02 2.53
C ILE A 10 7.89 13.96 3.58
N PRO A 11 7.08 14.27 4.62
CA PRO A 11 6.74 13.35 5.70
C PRO A 11 5.56 12.41 5.38
N VAL A 12 5.87 11.12 5.20
CA VAL A 12 4.91 10.04 4.93
C VAL A 12 4.44 9.36 6.22
N LYS A 13 3.13 9.31 6.46
CA LYS A 13 2.55 8.61 7.62
C LYS A 13 2.18 7.17 7.27
N SER A 14 2.49 6.25 8.19
CA SER A 14 2.16 4.82 8.12
C SER A 14 0.88 4.47 8.93
N PRO A 15 0.03 3.54 8.46
CA PRO A 15 0.08 2.88 7.15
C PRO A 15 -0.33 3.83 6.02
N SER A 16 -0.19 3.41 4.76
CA SER A 16 -0.48 4.25 3.59
C SER A 16 -1.56 3.62 2.68
N PHE A 17 -2.21 4.43 1.84
CA PHE A 17 -3.35 3.97 1.04
C PHE A 17 -2.93 3.53 -0.38
N GLY A 18 -3.50 2.43 -0.87
CA GLY A 18 -3.32 1.95 -2.25
C GLY A 18 -4.63 2.03 -3.03
N ALA A 19 -4.69 2.91 -4.04
CA ALA A 19 -5.89 3.23 -4.80
C ALA A 19 -6.27 2.18 -5.86
N MET A 20 -5.36 1.27 -6.24
CA MET A 20 -5.59 0.22 -7.26
C MET A 20 -6.84 -0.68 -7.06
N GLY A 21 -7.50 -0.62 -5.91
CA GLY A 21 -8.76 -1.31 -5.64
C GLY A 21 -10.04 -0.53 -5.95
N LEU A 22 -9.94 0.71 -6.45
CA LEU A 22 -11.08 1.59 -6.75
C LEU A 22 -11.63 1.42 -8.18
N SER A 23 -10.86 0.80 -9.08
CA SER A 23 -11.29 0.39 -10.42
C SER A 23 -11.47 -1.12 -10.59
N PHE A 24 -11.92 -1.50 -11.79
CA PHE A 24 -12.40 -2.83 -12.12
C PHE A 24 -11.34 -3.94 -12.08
N GLY A 25 -10.10 -3.67 -12.51
CA GLY A 25 -9.11 -4.73 -12.75
C GLY A 25 -8.48 -5.36 -11.51
N MET A 26 -8.50 -4.67 -10.36
CA MET A 26 -7.95 -5.16 -9.08
C MET A 26 -8.92 -5.01 -7.89
N GLY A 27 -10.14 -4.49 -8.10
CA GLY A 27 -11.07 -4.20 -7.01
C GLY A 27 -12.55 -4.14 -7.42
N SER A 28 -13.21 -3.05 -7.07
CA SER A 28 -14.62 -2.79 -7.41
C SER A 28 -14.67 -1.66 -8.43
N LYS A 29 -15.55 -1.72 -9.44
CA LYS A 29 -15.74 -0.59 -10.36
C LYS A 29 -16.61 0.49 -9.69
N LEU A 30 -15.99 1.36 -8.89
CA LEU A 30 -16.68 2.42 -8.16
C LEU A 30 -16.93 3.65 -9.03
N SER A 31 -18.00 4.40 -8.76
CA SER A 31 -18.11 5.79 -9.18
C SER A 31 -17.22 6.71 -8.32
N LEU A 32 -17.07 7.97 -8.73
CA LEU A 32 -16.42 8.99 -7.92
C LEU A 32 -17.14 9.19 -6.58
N GLU A 33 -18.49 9.25 -6.57
CA GLU A 33 -19.27 9.40 -5.34
C GLU A 33 -19.10 8.19 -4.40
N GLU A 34 -19.08 6.97 -4.94
CA GLU A 34 -18.88 5.75 -4.14
C GLU A 34 -17.47 5.67 -3.52
N ALA A 35 -16.46 6.15 -4.24
CA ALA A 35 -15.07 6.18 -3.77
C ALA A 35 -14.80 7.34 -2.81
N GLU A 36 -15.38 8.52 -3.03
CA GLU A 36 -15.16 9.74 -2.25
C GLU A 36 -15.29 9.50 -0.73
N HIS A 37 -16.24 8.67 -0.29
CA HIS A 37 -16.41 8.31 1.12
C HIS A 37 -15.23 7.57 1.76
N VAL A 38 -14.42 6.81 1.01
CA VAL A 38 -13.19 6.17 1.55
C VAL A 38 -11.97 7.09 1.40
N LEU A 39 -11.97 7.98 0.41
CA LEU A 39 -10.90 8.96 0.20
C LEU A 39 -10.95 10.10 1.23
N LEU A 40 -12.13 10.68 1.50
CA LEU A 40 -12.32 11.66 2.59
C LEU A 40 -11.88 11.09 3.94
N GLN A 41 -12.20 9.82 4.21
CA GLN A 41 -11.78 9.16 5.44
C GLN A 41 -10.26 8.97 5.52
N ALA A 42 -9.58 8.75 4.39
CA ALA A 42 -8.12 8.69 4.35
C ALA A 42 -7.50 10.06 4.70
N ILE A 43 -8.08 11.17 4.24
CA ILE A 43 -7.67 12.52 4.66
C ILE A 43 -7.90 12.72 6.16
N GLU A 44 -9.10 12.44 6.67
CA GLU A 44 -9.46 12.66 8.09
C GLU A 44 -8.57 11.86 9.05
N LEU A 45 -8.27 10.60 8.71
CA LEU A 45 -7.36 9.75 9.48
C LEU A 45 -5.89 10.22 9.42
N GLY A 46 -5.55 11.04 8.42
CA GLY A 46 -4.25 11.67 8.23
C GLY A 46 -3.31 10.90 7.32
N CYS A 47 -3.81 10.27 6.26
CA CYS A 47 -3.01 9.57 5.25
C CYS A 47 -2.32 10.55 4.29
N THR A 48 -0.98 10.53 4.25
CA THR A 48 -0.17 11.42 3.39
C THR A 48 0.52 10.73 2.21
N LEU A 49 0.40 9.40 2.06
CA LEU A 49 0.84 8.68 0.85
C LEU A 49 -0.32 7.86 0.27
N TRP A 50 -0.53 8.05 -1.03
CA TRP A 50 -1.62 7.51 -1.82
C TRP A 50 -1.04 6.93 -3.10
N ASP A 51 -0.93 5.60 -3.16
CA ASP A 51 -0.31 4.86 -4.26
C ASP A 51 -1.33 4.53 -5.36
N THR A 52 -0.96 4.75 -6.64
CA THR A 52 -1.78 4.43 -7.81
C THR A 52 -0.89 4.21 -9.04
N SER A 53 -1.40 3.58 -10.10
CA SER A 53 -0.66 3.38 -11.35
C SER A 53 -1.56 3.21 -12.57
N ILE A 54 -0.99 3.43 -13.76
CA ILE A 54 -1.62 3.16 -15.06
C ILE A 54 -1.47 1.71 -15.55
N PHE A 55 -0.95 0.80 -14.71
CA PHE A 55 -0.31 -0.42 -15.19
C PHE A 55 -1.29 -1.56 -15.55
N ASN A 56 -1.94 -1.47 -16.72
CA ASN A 56 -2.13 -2.55 -17.70
C ASN A 56 -3.11 -2.11 -18.82
N GLN A 57 -2.59 -1.76 -20.01
CA GLN A 57 -3.40 -1.31 -21.15
C GLN A 57 -4.44 -2.33 -21.67
N VAL A 58 -4.26 -3.62 -21.35
CA VAL A 58 -5.06 -4.73 -21.93
C VAL A 58 -6.24 -5.17 -21.04
N VAL A 59 -6.28 -4.77 -19.76
CA VAL A 59 -7.22 -5.36 -18.77
C VAL A 59 -7.93 -4.34 -17.85
N TYR A 60 -7.50 -3.08 -17.77
CA TYR A 60 -7.84 -2.20 -16.62
C TYR A 60 -8.65 -0.91 -16.92
N GLU A 61 -9.05 -0.62 -18.16
CA GLU A 61 -9.56 0.71 -18.56
C GLU A 61 -8.55 1.83 -18.20
N ALA A 62 -7.50 1.96 -19.02
CA ALA A 62 -6.29 2.70 -18.69
C ALA A 62 -6.53 4.14 -18.18
N GLY A 63 -6.02 4.43 -16.97
CA GLY A 63 -6.07 5.76 -16.36
C GLY A 63 -7.31 6.07 -15.49
N VAL A 64 -8.25 5.13 -15.31
CA VAL A 64 -9.45 5.35 -14.49
C VAL A 64 -9.13 5.67 -13.02
N ASP A 65 -8.21 4.94 -12.37
CA ASP A 65 -7.84 5.20 -10.96
C ASP A 65 -7.17 6.58 -10.78
N GLU A 66 -6.27 6.97 -11.68
CA GLU A 66 -5.67 8.33 -11.69
C GLU A 66 -6.73 9.41 -11.93
N LYS A 67 -7.67 9.20 -12.86
CA LYS A 67 -8.74 10.18 -13.13
C LYS A 67 -9.67 10.33 -11.92
N LEU A 68 -10.03 9.23 -11.27
CA LEU A 68 -10.90 9.24 -10.08
C LEU A 68 -10.21 9.94 -8.91
N LEU A 69 -8.93 9.64 -8.65
CA LEU A 69 -8.13 10.33 -7.64
C LEU A 69 -7.98 11.83 -7.99
N GLY A 70 -7.86 12.16 -9.27
CA GLY A 70 -7.72 13.54 -9.73
C GLY A 70 -8.98 14.39 -9.70
N ASP A 71 -10.14 13.81 -10.04
CA ASP A 71 -11.43 14.47 -9.86
C ASP A 71 -11.69 14.75 -8.37
N PHE A 72 -11.33 13.81 -7.50
CA PHE A 72 -11.37 13.98 -6.05
C PHE A 72 -10.43 15.11 -5.56
N THR A 73 -9.15 15.09 -5.95
CA THR A 73 -8.19 16.13 -5.55
C THR A 73 -8.58 17.51 -6.08
N ARG A 74 -9.09 17.63 -7.32
CA ARG A 74 -9.62 18.90 -7.85
C ARG A 74 -10.83 19.41 -7.06
N LYS A 75 -11.68 18.52 -6.55
CA LYS A 75 -12.87 18.86 -5.74
C LYS A 75 -12.51 19.36 -4.33
N HIS A 76 -11.46 18.82 -3.71
CA HIS A 76 -11.07 19.13 -2.32
C HIS A 76 -9.80 19.97 -2.15
N ASN A 77 -9.12 20.29 -3.25
CA ASN A 77 -7.97 21.20 -3.35
C ASN A 77 -6.77 20.89 -2.42
N VAL A 78 -6.20 19.69 -2.57
CA VAL A 78 -5.01 19.19 -1.84
C VAL A 78 -3.88 18.85 -2.83
N ARG A 79 -2.80 19.65 -2.94
CA ARG A 79 -1.81 19.52 -4.05
C ARG A 79 -0.40 20.03 -3.71
N ASP A 80 0.61 19.52 -4.44
CA ASP A 80 1.80 20.28 -4.89
C ASP A 80 2.36 19.80 -6.29
N LYS A 81 3.69 19.80 -6.53
CA LYS A 81 4.42 19.92 -7.83
C LYS A 81 5.57 18.90 -8.03
N GLU A 82 6.24 18.64 -9.19
CA GLU A 82 6.03 18.77 -10.67
C GLU A 82 6.93 17.67 -11.35
N CYS A 83 6.65 16.95 -12.47
CA CYS A 83 5.69 17.12 -13.58
C CYS A 83 5.09 15.76 -14.15
N ILE A 84 5.22 15.45 -15.46
CA ILE A 84 4.59 14.36 -16.29
C ILE A 84 3.14 14.63 -16.76
N GLU A 85 3.03 15.20 -17.96
CA GLU A 85 1.83 15.77 -18.60
C GLU A 85 0.58 14.87 -18.56
N HIS A 86 0.58 13.70 -19.21
CA HIS A 86 -0.63 12.87 -19.27
C HIS A 86 -1.11 12.35 -17.90
N THR A 87 -0.22 12.17 -16.92
CA THR A 87 -0.61 11.81 -15.54
C THR A 87 -1.12 13.04 -14.79
N ILE A 88 -0.53 14.22 -15.02
CA ILE A 88 -1.05 15.52 -14.56
C ILE A 88 -2.42 15.84 -15.14
N GLU A 89 -2.73 15.49 -16.40
CA GLU A 89 -4.06 15.69 -16.98
C GLU A 89 -5.14 14.86 -16.26
N ARG A 90 -4.82 13.61 -15.89
CA ARG A 90 -5.75 12.73 -15.19
C ARG A 90 -5.89 13.12 -13.71
N LEU A 91 -4.77 13.34 -13.02
CA LEU A 91 -4.74 13.78 -11.62
C LEU A 91 -5.21 15.24 -11.43
N GLY A 92 -4.97 16.14 -12.37
CA GLY A 92 -5.17 17.59 -12.21
C GLY A 92 -4.19 18.27 -11.23
N PHE A 93 -3.14 17.56 -10.83
CA PHE A 93 -2.00 18.00 -10.00
C PHE A 93 -0.83 17.02 -10.25
N THR A 94 0.33 17.26 -9.63
CA THR A 94 1.49 16.38 -9.81
C THR A 94 1.54 15.30 -8.73
N PRO A 95 1.86 14.03 -9.06
CA PRO A 95 2.25 13.06 -8.04
C PRO A 95 3.54 13.49 -7.30
N ASP A 96 3.50 13.52 -5.97
CA ASP A 96 4.63 13.83 -5.08
C ASP A 96 5.78 12.79 -5.17
N LEU A 97 5.49 11.61 -5.71
CA LEU A 97 6.43 10.54 -6.01
C LEU A 97 5.98 9.82 -7.29
N TYR A 98 6.88 9.66 -8.26
CA TYR A 98 6.60 8.95 -9.51
C TYR A 98 7.50 7.72 -9.67
N TYR A 99 6.89 6.53 -9.73
CA TYR A 99 7.63 5.28 -9.93
C TYR A 99 7.97 5.04 -11.40
N LEU A 100 9.25 4.85 -11.68
CA LEU A 100 9.69 4.27 -12.95
C LEU A 100 9.50 2.75 -12.91
N HIS A 101 8.57 2.22 -13.71
CA HIS A 101 8.40 0.78 -13.95
C HIS A 101 9.53 0.20 -14.86
N ARG A 102 10.75 0.75 -14.73
CA ARG A 102 11.99 0.41 -15.44
C ARG A 102 13.17 0.98 -14.65
N ILE A 103 14.36 0.42 -14.81
CA ILE A 103 15.59 1.04 -14.29
C ILE A 103 16.00 2.19 -15.23
N ASP A 104 16.38 3.33 -14.66
CA ASP A 104 16.95 4.47 -15.38
C ASP A 104 18.23 4.92 -14.65
N PRO A 105 19.43 4.73 -15.25
CA PRO A 105 20.70 4.77 -14.52
C PRO A 105 21.19 6.18 -14.14
N ILE A 106 20.47 7.23 -14.55
CA ILE A 106 20.79 8.63 -14.22
C ILE A 106 19.77 9.27 -13.26
N ALA A 107 18.74 8.54 -12.86
CA ALA A 107 17.74 9.01 -11.90
C ALA A 107 18.16 8.66 -10.46
N ASN A 108 17.97 9.62 -9.54
CA ASN A 108 17.96 9.30 -8.11
C ASN A 108 16.73 8.42 -7.80
N ILE A 109 16.87 7.51 -6.83
CA ILE A 109 15.81 6.58 -6.43
C ILE A 109 15.46 6.89 -4.97
N ASP A 110 14.44 7.72 -4.74
CA ASP A 110 14.01 8.09 -3.38
C ASP A 110 13.20 6.99 -2.69
N ALA A 111 12.50 6.18 -3.48
CA ALA A 111 11.72 5.05 -3.00
C ALA A 111 11.75 3.87 -3.99
N LEU A 112 11.64 2.65 -3.47
CA LEU A 112 11.40 1.44 -4.25
C LEU A 112 10.09 0.79 -3.81
N GLN A 113 9.39 0.14 -4.74
CA GLN A 113 8.15 -0.59 -4.44
C GLN A 113 8.29 -2.08 -4.78
N ALA A 114 8.05 -2.96 -3.80
CA ALA A 114 8.17 -4.41 -3.95
C ALA A 114 7.23 -5.19 -3.00
N GLU A 115 7.01 -6.49 -3.23
CA GLU A 115 6.14 -7.31 -2.38
C GLU A 115 6.83 -7.52 -1.01
N ASN A 116 6.10 -7.34 0.10
CA ASN A 116 6.50 -7.93 1.37
C ASN A 116 5.27 -8.27 2.21
N SER A 117 5.21 -9.50 2.73
CA SER A 117 4.21 -9.92 3.70
C SER A 117 4.68 -11.15 4.47
N ALA A 118 3.92 -11.60 5.47
CA ALA A 118 4.19 -12.89 6.13
C ALA A 118 4.09 -14.12 5.19
N PHE A 119 3.77 -13.94 3.91
CA PHE A 119 3.73 -14.97 2.87
C PHE A 119 4.67 -14.71 1.68
N GLU A 120 5.36 -13.57 1.67
CA GLU A 120 6.39 -13.25 0.69
C GLU A 120 7.50 -12.44 1.37
N THR A 121 8.67 -13.05 1.48
CA THR A 121 9.80 -12.60 2.29
C THR A 121 11.12 -12.69 1.53
N LEU A 122 11.12 -12.88 0.20
CA LEU A 122 12.32 -12.97 -0.64
C LEU A 122 13.32 -11.83 -0.34
N HIS A 123 12.81 -10.60 -0.29
CA HIS A 123 13.60 -9.39 -0.09
C HIS A 123 14.17 -9.19 1.33
N GLU A 124 13.80 -10.07 2.28
CA GLU A 124 14.40 -10.15 3.61
C GLU A 124 15.68 -11.01 3.63
N ALA A 125 16.03 -11.64 2.50
CA ALA A 125 17.20 -12.53 2.38
C ALA A 125 18.08 -12.29 1.14
N ASP A 126 17.59 -11.60 0.10
CA ASP A 126 18.35 -11.30 -1.13
C ASP A 126 19.21 -10.01 -1.05
N GLY A 127 19.03 -9.22 0.01
CA GLY A 127 19.76 -7.97 0.26
C GLY A 127 19.02 -6.68 -0.15
N LEU A 128 17.87 -6.76 -0.84
CA LEU A 128 17.16 -5.56 -1.33
C LEU A 128 16.73 -4.61 -0.20
N ILE A 129 16.20 -5.14 0.91
CA ILE A 129 15.79 -4.33 2.08
C ILE A 129 16.98 -3.65 2.75
N GLU A 130 18.15 -4.29 2.77
CA GLU A 130 19.35 -3.74 3.40
C GLU A 130 20.03 -2.71 2.50
N ALA A 131 20.17 -2.98 1.20
CA ALA A 131 20.67 -2.01 0.22
C ALA A 131 19.80 -0.73 0.19
N ALA A 132 18.47 -0.87 0.26
CA ALA A 132 17.58 0.28 0.38
C ALA A 132 17.87 1.10 1.65
N ARG A 133 18.09 0.42 2.78
CA ARG A 133 18.39 1.06 4.08
C ARG A 133 19.75 1.75 4.10
N GLU A 134 20.77 1.14 3.51
CA GLU A 134 22.13 1.70 3.39
C GLU A 134 22.16 2.95 2.49
N LEU A 135 21.40 2.92 1.39
CA LEU A 135 21.31 4.02 0.42
C LEU A 135 20.29 5.12 0.82
N GLY A 136 19.56 4.95 1.92
CA GLY A 136 18.52 5.89 2.38
C GLY A 136 17.20 5.84 1.61
N VAL A 137 17.03 4.84 0.73
CA VAL A 137 15.86 4.64 -0.14
C VAL A 137 14.69 4.10 0.67
N ALA A 138 13.51 4.72 0.54
CA ALA A 138 12.32 4.27 1.25
C ALA A 138 11.69 3.03 0.59
N TYR A 139 11.56 1.94 1.34
CA TYR A 139 10.91 0.71 0.85
C TYR A 139 9.39 0.80 1.06
N VAL A 140 8.64 0.82 -0.04
CA VAL A 140 7.17 0.76 -0.06
C VAL A 140 6.72 -0.67 -0.35
N ALA A 141 6.10 -1.30 0.65
CA ALA A 141 5.72 -2.71 0.61
C ALA A 141 4.30 -2.88 0.08
N TYR A 142 4.16 -3.42 -1.14
CA TYR A 142 2.87 -3.79 -1.70
C TYR A 142 2.40 -5.16 -1.22
N SER A 143 1.08 -5.40 -1.28
CA SER A 143 0.43 -6.63 -0.81
C SER A 143 0.76 -7.05 0.65
N PRO A 144 0.84 -6.15 1.65
CA PRO A 144 1.20 -6.51 3.04
C PRO A 144 0.25 -7.50 3.71
N LEU A 145 -0.95 -7.72 3.13
CA LEU A 145 -1.94 -8.70 3.57
C LEU A 145 -1.89 -10.03 2.77
N GLY A 146 -0.81 -10.27 2.01
CA GLY A 146 -0.62 -11.45 1.16
C GLY A 146 -1.74 -11.62 0.13
N HIS A 147 -2.04 -10.58 -0.65
CA HIS A 147 -3.19 -10.54 -1.58
C HIS A 147 -4.55 -10.93 -0.92
N GLY A 148 -4.71 -10.74 0.39
CA GLY A 148 -5.92 -11.07 1.15
C GLY A 148 -6.00 -12.50 1.69
N VAL A 149 -5.00 -13.34 1.41
CA VAL A 149 -4.88 -14.73 1.89
C VAL A 149 -4.98 -14.81 3.42
N ILE A 150 -4.46 -13.81 4.13
CA ILE A 150 -4.53 -13.71 5.60
C ILE A 150 -5.95 -13.82 6.17
N LYS A 151 -6.98 -13.49 5.36
CA LYS A 151 -8.40 -13.57 5.73
C LYS A 151 -9.11 -14.76 5.08
N THR A 152 -8.76 -15.13 3.85
CA THR A 152 -9.54 -16.06 3.02
C THR A 152 -8.92 -17.45 2.88
N LEU A 153 -7.61 -17.57 3.10
CA LEU A 153 -6.78 -18.68 2.61
C LEU A 153 -7.03 -19.02 1.12
N ARG A 154 -7.27 -18.00 0.28
CA ARG A 154 -7.45 -18.14 -1.19
C ARG A 154 -6.57 -17.13 -1.92
N GLY A 155 -5.97 -17.56 -3.03
CA GLY A 155 -5.10 -16.74 -3.88
C GLY A 155 -4.52 -17.54 -5.05
N GLY A 156 -3.53 -16.96 -5.73
CA GLY A 156 -2.77 -17.61 -6.82
C GLY A 156 -1.92 -18.82 -6.40
N PRO A 157 -1.03 -19.32 -7.27
CA PRO A 157 -0.33 -20.60 -7.08
C PRO A 157 0.43 -20.77 -5.75
N LYS A 158 1.01 -19.69 -5.20
CA LYS A 158 1.66 -19.67 -3.86
C LYS A 158 0.73 -20.19 -2.73
N PHE A 159 -0.59 -20.16 -2.92
CA PHE A 159 -1.62 -20.38 -1.89
C PHE A 159 -2.45 -21.67 -2.03
N GLN A 160 -2.09 -22.54 -2.97
CA GLN A 160 -2.88 -23.72 -3.35
C GLN A 160 -2.18 -25.04 -2.95
N GLY A 161 -2.88 -26.17 -3.12
CA GLY A 161 -2.35 -27.51 -2.85
C GLY A 161 -1.70 -27.66 -1.47
N LYS A 162 -0.49 -28.23 -1.42
CA LYS A 162 0.29 -28.42 -0.18
C LYS A 162 0.64 -27.10 0.52
N ASN A 163 0.79 -25.99 -0.22
CA ASN A 163 1.13 -24.69 0.35
C ASN A 163 -0.02 -24.10 1.18
N ARG A 164 -1.28 -24.46 0.88
CA ARG A 164 -2.46 -24.06 1.67
C ARG A 164 -2.29 -24.36 3.17
N TYR A 165 -1.68 -25.49 3.51
CA TYR A 165 -1.47 -25.91 4.90
C TYR A 165 -0.37 -25.09 5.58
N LYS A 166 0.74 -24.80 4.88
CA LYS A 166 1.82 -23.91 5.38
C LYS A 166 1.28 -22.50 5.62
N ASN A 167 0.55 -21.95 4.66
CA ASN A 167 -0.06 -20.62 4.77
C ASN A 167 -1.13 -20.56 5.88
N LYS A 168 -1.85 -21.66 6.13
CA LYS A 168 -2.74 -21.75 7.29
C LYS A 168 -1.98 -21.69 8.62
N ALA A 169 -0.86 -22.40 8.76
CA ALA A 169 -0.04 -22.34 9.97
C ALA A 169 0.44 -20.91 10.25
N ILE A 170 0.91 -20.19 9.22
CA ILE A 170 1.29 -18.77 9.32
C ILE A 170 0.10 -17.91 9.82
N VAL A 171 -1.10 -18.10 9.24
CA VAL A 171 -2.33 -17.41 9.70
C VAL A 171 -2.70 -17.76 11.14
N ASP A 172 -2.52 -19.01 11.57
CA ASP A 172 -2.83 -19.44 12.94
C ASP A 172 -1.85 -18.83 13.96
N GLU A 173 -0.55 -18.69 13.65
CA GLU A 173 0.41 -17.97 14.52
C GLU A 173 0.14 -16.46 14.55
N ILE A 174 -0.16 -15.83 13.42
CA ILE A 174 -0.61 -14.43 13.36
C ILE A 174 -1.88 -14.24 14.20
N LYS A 175 -2.81 -15.21 14.20
CA LYS A 175 -4.02 -15.17 15.04
C LYS A 175 -3.68 -15.26 16.53
N LYS A 176 -2.67 -16.05 16.94
CA LYS A 176 -2.20 -16.05 18.34
C LYS A 176 -1.58 -14.72 18.74
N LEU A 177 -0.80 -14.09 17.86
CA LEU A 177 -0.23 -12.75 18.07
C LEU A 177 -1.33 -11.68 18.19
N ALA A 178 -2.29 -11.70 17.27
CA ALA A 178 -3.45 -10.81 17.24
C ALA A 178 -4.25 -10.88 18.56
N ASN A 179 -4.56 -12.10 19.02
CA ASN A 179 -5.20 -12.34 20.31
C ASN A 179 -4.39 -11.77 21.49
N ARG A 180 -3.06 -11.98 21.53
CA ARG A 180 -2.19 -11.46 22.61
C ARG A 180 -2.08 -9.93 22.64
N LYS A 181 -2.19 -9.27 21.47
CA LYS A 181 -2.09 -7.81 21.33
C LYS A 181 -3.46 -7.10 21.28
N GLY A 182 -4.57 -7.84 21.41
CA GLY A 182 -5.94 -7.28 21.40
C GLY A 182 -6.37 -6.67 20.07
N CYS A 183 -5.77 -7.11 18.95
CA CYS A 183 -5.89 -6.48 17.63
C CYS A 183 -6.32 -7.47 16.54
N SER A 184 -6.60 -7.01 15.32
CA SER A 184 -7.01 -7.87 14.19
C SER A 184 -5.81 -8.43 13.40
N LEU A 185 -6.02 -9.50 12.62
CA LEU A 185 -4.96 -10.10 11.80
C LEU A 185 -4.37 -9.11 10.76
N PRO A 186 -5.18 -8.28 10.05
CA PRO A 186 -4.64 -7.19 9.25
C PRO A 186 -3.75 -6.22 10.04
N GLN A 187 -4.09 -5.89 11.28
CA GLN A 187 -3.30 -4.97 12.10
C GLN A 187 -1.93 -5.57 12.45
N ILE A 188 -1.83 -6.87 12.78
CA ILE A 188 -0.54 -7.56 12.96
C ILE A 188 0.29 -7.56 11.67
N ALA A 189 -0.31 -7.84 10.52
CA ALA A 189 0.43 -7.92 9.25
C ALA A 189 0.99 -6.58 8.80
N LEU A 190 0.22 -5.49 8.95
CA LEU A 190 0.70 -4.13 8.71
C LEU A 190 1.80 -3.74 9.70
N ALA A 191 1.63 -4.07 10.99
CA ALA A 191 2.62 -3.81 12.03
C ALA A 191 3.93 -4.60 11.83
N ARG A 192 3.90 -5.78 11.18
CA ARG A 192 5.11 -6.53 10.79
C ARG A 192 5.94 -5.73 9.79
N VAL A 193 5.31 -5.34 8.68
CA VAL A 193 5.96 -4.59 7.60
C VAL A 193 6.54 -3.26 8.12
N ASP A 194 5.76 -2.56 8.94
CA ASP A 194 6.14 -1.33 9.63
C ASP A 194 7.26 -1.54 10.69
N ALA A 195 7.39 -2.74 11.27
CA ALA A 195 8.51 -3.11 12.17
C ALA A 195 9.83 -3.36 11.41
N HIS A 196 9.79 -3.93 10.20
CA HIS A 196 10.95 -4.05 9.30
C HIS A 196 11.38 -2.69 8.67
N ARG A 197 10.77 -1.57 9.11
CA ARG A 197 11.01 -0.21 8.60
C ARG A 197 10.63 -0.01 7.12
N MET A 198 9.59 -0.70 6.66
CA MET A 198 8.98 -0.52 5.34
C MET A 198 7.62 0.18 5.48
N ILE A 199 7.17 0.89 4.45
CA ILE A 199 5.88 1.58 4.41
C ILE A 199 4.82 0.62 3.83
N PRO A 200 3.84 0.11 4.61
CA PRO A 200 2.80 -0.76 4.07
C PRO A 200 1.71 0.05 3.33
N ILE A 201 1.59 -0.15 2.02
CA ILE A 201 0.44 0.37 1.24
C ILE A 201 -0.71 -0.64 1.23
N HIS A 202 -1.93 -0.19 1.52
CA HIS A 202 -3.11 -1.06 1.55
C HIS A 202 -4.34 -0.49 0.82
N GLY A 203 -4.94 -1.29 -0.06
CA GLY A 203 -6.21 -0.93 -0.70
C GLY A 203 -7.45 -1.36 0.10
N THR A 204 -8.53 -0.58 0.03
CA THR A 204 -9.89 -1.00 0.43
C THR A 204 -10.96 -0.05 -0.12
N THR A 205 -12.14 -0.59 -0.42
CA THR A 205 -13.31 0.15 -0.92
C THR A 205 -14.36 0.46 0.16
N LYS A 206 -13.99 0.38 1.45
CA LYS A 206 -14.91 0.51 2.59
C LYS A 206 -14.27 1.25 3.77
N THR A 207 -14.86 2.38 4.15
CA THR A 207 -14.50 3.28 5.27
C THR A 207 -14.11 2.52 6.55
N LYS A 208 -15.01 1.64 7.06
CA LYS A 208 -14.76 0.82 8.24
C LYS A 208 -13.56 -0.14 8.16
N ARG A 209 -13.12 -0.51 6.96
CA ARG A 209 -11.91 -1.32 6.73
C ARG A 209 -10.65 -0.46 6.59
N LEU A 210 -10.79 0.82 6.27
CA LEU A 210 -9.71 1.78 6.34
C LEU A 210 -9.44 2.14 7.81
N GLU A 211 -10.48 2.49 8.58
CA GLU A 211 -10.41 2.70 10.04
C GLU A 211 -9.75 1.52 10.77
N GLU A 212 -10.22 0.29 10.53
CA GLU A 212 -9.67 -0.93 11.13
C GLU A 212 -8.16 -1.06 10.87
N LYS A 213 -7.72 -0.83 9.63
CA LYS A 213 -6.31 -0.92 9.28
C LYS A 213 -5.50 0.24 9.86
N TRP A 214 -6.04 1.45 9.87
CA TRP A 214 -5.34 2.65 10.34
C TRP A 214 -4.81 2.54 11.77
N VAL A 215 -5.57 1.87 12.64
CA VAL A 215 -5.20 1.61 14.03
C VAL A 215 -3.95 0.71 14.16
N SER A 216 -3.52 0.01 13.10
CA SER A 216 -2.30 -0.83 13.11
C SER A 216 -1.05 -0.07 13.52
N ARG A 217 -0.96 1.22 13.24
CA ARG A 217 0.18 2.08 13.61
C ARG A 217 0.41 2.20 15.13
N ASN A 218 -0.55 1.76 15.94
CA ASN A 218 -0.45 1.71 17.40
C ASN A 218 -0.01 0.32 17.91
N VAL A 219 0.07 -0.70 17.04
CA VAL A 219 0.45 -2.07 17.40
C VAL A 219 1.98 -2.20 17.37
N ILE A 220 2.60 -2.05 18.54
CA ILE A 220 4.04 -2.26 18.69
C ILE A 220 4.31 -3.77 18.78
N LEU A 221 5.02 -4.30 17.79
CA LEU A 221 5.69 -5.60 17.88
C LEU A 221 7.04 -5.42 18.60
N THR A 222 7.43 -6.43 19.35
CA THR A 222 8.73 -6.55 20.01
C THR A 222 9.47 -7.75 19.41
N GLU A 223 10.76 -7.85 19.73
CA GLU A 223 11.47 -9.13 19.78
C GLU A 223 10.74 -10.13 20.73
#